data_AF-A0A235IXL0-F1
#
_entry.id   AF-A0A235IXL0-F1
#
_cell.length_a   1.000
_cell.length_b   1.000
_cell.length_c   1.000
_cell.angle_alpha   90.00
_cell.angle_beta   90.00
_cell.angle_gamma   90.00
#
_symmetry.space_group_name_H-M   'P 1'
#
loop_
_entity.id
_entity.type
_entity.pdbx_description
1 polymer ?
#
loop_
_entity_poly.entity_id
_entity_poly.type
_entity_poly.pdbx_seq_one_letter_code
_entity_poly.pdbx_strand_id
1 'polypeptide(L)'
;MSQRVQISLYQKFEKLNEILTTLEKGDENLEYKSKFKEFMSRIMELYTDIKTEPGIESDVEFQCYLSESAAKLVFISREIEIFIADLERMLLFTFYDDEWLVVCYKRSCIEVLKEIYKNTCFEESFHYYEVEYLEELDQIIKSKNEIECYIPTQDQIPVGIPPSHWWWYFNY
;
A
#
# COMPACT_ATOMS: atom_id res chain seq x y z
N MET A 1 -11.45 -21.07 -4.76
CA MET A 1 -12.18 -19.87 -4.34
C MET A 1 -13.68 -20.16 -4.27
N SER A 2 -14.37 -19.74 -3.21
CA SER A 2 -15.85 -19.86 -3.15
C SER A 2 -16.51 -18.73 -3.94
N GLN A 3 -17.68 -18.97 -4.54
CA GLN A 3 -18.40 -17.97 -5.32
C GLN A 3 -18.68 -16.66 -4.53
N ARG A 4 -18.90 -16.77 -3.22
CA ARG A 4 -19.12 -15.60 -2.34
C ARG A 4 -17.86 -14.75 -2.17
N VAL A 5 -16.70 -15.39 -2.05
CA VAL A 5 -15.42 -14.69 -1.91
C VAL A 5 -15.05 -13.97 -3.21
N GLN A 6 -15.27 -14.63 -4.36
CA GLN A 6 -15.05 -14.04 -5.67
C GLN A 6 -15.92 -12.78 -5.88
N ILE A 7 -17.21 -12.84 -5.55
CA ILE A 7 -18.11 -11.67 -5.64
C ILE A 7 -17.61 -10.53 -4.74
N SER A 8 -17.17 -10.84 -3.51
CA SER A 8 -16.65 -9.84 -2.58
C SER A 8 -15.39 -9.15 -3.11
N LEU A 9 -14.46 -9.90 -3.71
CA LEU A 9 -13.24 -9.36 -4.30
C LEU A 9 -13.54 -8.44 -5.49
N TYR A 10 -14.47 -8.84 -6.36
CA TYR A 10 -14.82 -8.06 -7.53
C TYR A 10 -15.46 -6.72 -7.15
N GLN A 11 -16.29 -6.70 -6.10
CA GLN A 11 -16.81 -5.46 -5.53
C GLN A 11 -15.69 -4.55 -5.00
N LYS A 12 -14.62 -5.12 -4.42
CA LYS A 12 -13.46 -4.33 -3.99
C LYS A 12 -12.70 -3.75 -5.19
N PHE A 13 -12.52 -4.52 -6.26
CA PHE A 13 -11.91 -4.04 -7.50
C PHE A 13 -12.69 -2.86 -8.07
N GLU A 14 -14.00 -3.02 -8.26
CA GLU A 14 -14.87 -1.94 -8.75
C GLU A 14 -14.73 -0.70 -7.87
N LYS A 15 -14.76 -0.86 -6.55
CA LYS A 15 -14.67 0.28 -5.62
C LYS A 15 -13.34 1.01 -5.70
N LEU A 16 -12.23 0.29 -5.77
CA LEU A 16 -10.90 0.87 -5.96
C LEU A 16 -10.80 1.60 -7.29
N ASN A 17 -11.37 1.02 -8.36
CA ASN A 17 -11.38 1.61 -9.68
C ASN A 17 -12.19 2.91 -9.74
N GLU A 18 -13.33 2.98 -9.03
CA GLU A 18 -14.10 4.21 -8.84
C GLU A 18 -13.27 5.31 -8.18
N ILE A 19 -12.57 4.98 -7.08
CA ILE A 19 -11.74 5.93 -6.33
C ILE A 19 -10.61 6.45 -7.22
N LEU A 20 -9.91 5.56 -7.93
CA LEU A 20 -8.86 5.94 -8.86
C LEU A 20 -9.38 6.83 -9.99
N THR A 21 -10.58 6.57 -10.52
CA THR A 21 -11.20 7.46 -11.52
C THR A 21 -11.58 8.82 -10.94
N THR A 22 -11.93 8.91 -9.66
CA THR A 22 -12.10 10.22 -9.00
C THR A 22 -10.76 10.95 -8.88
N LEU A 23 -9.70 10.26 -8.47
CA LEU A 23 -8.36 10.84 -8.31
C LEU A 23 -7.77 11.27 -9.66
N GLU A 24 -7.91 10.47 -10.71
CA GLU A 24 -7.43 10.77 -12.07
C GLU A 24 -8.03 12.07 -12.65
N LYS A 25 -9.27 12.40 -12.26
CA LYS A 25 -9.96 13.63 -12.72
C LYS A 25 -9.57 14.88 -11.91
N GLY A 26 -8.69 14.75 -10.93
CA GLY A 26 -8.59 15.65 -9.78
C GLY A 26 -8.18 17.09 -10.04
N ASP A 27 -8.91 18.01 -9.39
CA ASP A 27 -8.40 19.28 -8.86
C ASP A 27 -7.97 19.03 -7.38
N GLU A 28 -6.78 19.51 -6.97
CA GLU A 28 -6.18 19.29 -5.64
C GLU A 28 -7.01 19.93 -4.48
N ASN A 29 -8.13 19.30 -4.09
CA ASN A 29 -9.03 19.78 -3.03
C ASN A 29 -9.10 18.81 -1.81
N LEU A 30 -9.92 19.14 -0.79
CA LEU A 30 -10.06 18.30 0.41
C LEU A 30 -10.67 16.91 0.11
N GLU A 31 -11.55 16.82 -0.88
CA GLU A 31 -12.14 15.56 -1.32
C GLU A 31 -11.08 14.65 -1.94
N TYR A 32 -10.18 15.21 -2.76
CA TYR A 32 -9.05 14.49 -3.34
C TYR A 32 -8.19 13.81 -2.26
N LYS A 33 -7.76 14.55 -1.24
CA LYS A 33 -6.91 14.00 -0.16
C LYS A 33 -7.63 12.88 0.62
N SER A 34 -8.93 13.05 0.86
CA SER A 34 -9.75 12.02 1.50
C SER A 34 -9.81 10.76 0.65
N LYS A 35 -10.00 10.90 -0.67
CA LYS A 35 -10.04 9.78 -1.62
C LYS A 35 -8.72 9.06 -1.75
N PHE A 36 -7.60 9.77 -1.72
CA PHE A 36 -6.27 9.15 -1.76
C PHE A 36 -6.01 8.32 -0.49
N LYS A 37 -6.40 8.84 0.69
CA LYS A 37 -6.35 8.08 1.94
C LYS A 37 -7.26 6.84 1.90
N GLU A 38 -8.47 6.99 1.36
CA GLU A 38 -9.40 5.88 1.15
C GLU A 38 -8.80 4.79 0.24
N PHE A 39 -8.15 5.19 -0.85
CA PHE A 39 -7.44 4.29 -1.76
C PHE A 39 -6.34 3.50 -1.04
N MET A 40 -5.44 4.19 -0.33
CA MET A 40 -4.33 3.55 0.39
C MET A 40 -4.80 2.55 1.45
N SER A 41 -5.92 2.82 2.11
CA SER A 41 -6.49 1.88 3.08
C SER A 41 -7.10 0.66 2.39
N ARG A 42 -7.88 0.88 1.32
CA ARG A 42 -8.55 -0.22 0.61
C ARG A 42 -7.58 -1.12 -0.16
N ILE A 43 -6.48 -0.59 -0.68
CA ILE A 43 -5.50 -1.42 -1.39
C ILE A 43 -4.77 -2.37 -0.42
N MET A 44 -4.56 -1.95 0.84
CA MET A 44 -4.04 -2.81 1.91
C MET A 44 -5.00 -3.96 2.24
N GLU A 45 -6.30 -3.66 2.35
CA GLU A 45 -7.33 -4.70 2.54
C GLU A 45 -7.35 -5.68 1.36
N LEU A 46 -7.29 -5.16 0.13
CA LEU A 46 -7.30 -6.00 -1.06
C LEU A 46 -6.08 -6.93 -1.11
N TYR A 47 -4.90 -6.39 -0.82
CA TYR A 47 -3.67 -7.17 -0.79
C TYR A 47 -3.75 -8.35 0.19
N THR A 48 -4.29 -8.10 1.38
CA THR A 48 -4.45 -9.15 2.40
C THR A 48 -5.38 -10.25 1.91
N ASP A 49 -6.52 -9.89 1.30
CA ASP A 49 -7.43 -10.88 0.72
C ASP A 49 -6.73 -11.69 -0.39
N ILE A 50 -5.98 -11.02 -1.28
CA ILE A 50 -5.24 -11.66 -2.37
C ILE A 50 -4.25 -12.71 -1.84
N LYS A 51 -3.50 -12.37 -0.78
CA LYS A 51 -2.53 -13.29 -0.16
C LYS A 51 -3.17 -14.52 0.49
N THR A 52 -4.46 -14.44 0.81
CA THR A 52 -5.22 -15.55 1.41
C THR A 52 -6.04 -16.37 0.40
N GLU A 53 -6.14 -15.94 -0.86
CA GLU A 53 -6.98 -16.57 -1.88
C GLU A 53 -6.13 -17.18 -3.03
N PRO A 54 -5.89 -18.50 -3.01
CA PRO A 54 -5.09 -19.16 -4.02
C PRO A 54 -5.69 -19.02 -5.43
N GLY A 55 -4.87 -18.55 -6.37
CA GLY A 55 -5.21 -18.49 -7.79
C GLY A 55 -5.86 -17.17 -8.25
N ILE A 56 -6.13 -16.23 -7.35
CA ILE A 56 -6.66 -14.91 -7.75
C ILE A 56 -5.69 -14.13 -8.65
N GLU A 57 -4.38 -14.31 -8.47
CA GLU A 57 -3.37 -13.68 -9.32
C GLU A 57 -3.48 -14.10 -10.81
N SER A 58 -4.05 -15.27 -11.09
CA SER A 58 -4.31 -15.76 -12.46
C SER A 58 -5.74 -15.50 -12.96
N ASP A 59 -6.58 -14.87 -12.13
CA ASP A 59 -7.98 -14.58 -12.45
C ASP A 59 -8.10 -13.46 -13.50
N VAL A 60 -8.99 -13.62 -14.48
CA VAL A 60 -9.09 -12.70 -15.62
C VAL A 60 -9.57 -11.33 -15.16
N GLU A 61 -10.55 -11.28 -14.28
CA GLU A 61 -11.11 -10.04 -13.74
C GLU A 61 -10.08 -9.31 -12.88
N PHE A 62 -9.28 -10.02 -12.09
CA PHE A 62 -8.15 -9.42 -11.38
C PHE A 62 -7.11 -8.84 -12.34
N GLN A 63 -6.74 -9.56 -13.40
CA GLN A 63 -5.79 -9.08 -14.41
C GLN A 63 -6.32 -7.85 -15.16
N CYS A 64 -7.61 -7.81 -15.50
CA CYS A 64 -8.27 -6.64 -16.07
C CYS A 64 -8.22 -5.44 -15.11
N TYR A 65 -8.60 -5.65 -13.85
CA TYR A 65 -8.50 -4.62 -12.81
C TYR A 65 -7.07 -4.10 -12.68
N LEU A 66 -6.08 -4.99 -12.63
CA LEU A 66 -4.68 -4.64 -12.46
C LEU A 66 -4.19 -3.76 -13.62
N SER A 67 -4.49 -4.14 -14.86
CA SER A 67 -4.11 -3.37 -16.04
C SER A 67 -4.76 -1.98 -16.07
N GLU A 68 -6.05 -1.88 -15.76
CA GLU A 68 -6.77 -0.60 -15.77
C GLU A 68 -6.31 0.33 -14.64
N SER A 69 -6.18 -0.22 -13.44
CA SER A 69 -5.77 0.55 -12.26
C SER A 69 -4.31 0.98 -12.33
N ALA A 70 -3.43 0.18 -12.93
CA ALA A 70 -2.03 0.57 -13.18
C ALA A 70 -1.94 1.84 -14.04
N ALA A 71 -2.73 1.90 -15.13
CA ALA A 71 -2.75 3.09 -15.99
C ALA A 71 -3.20 4.34 -15.23
N LYS A 72 -4.24 4.22 -14.38
CA LYS A 72 -4.72 5.33 -13.53
C LYS A 72 -3.70 5.74 -12.48
N LEU A 73 -2.96 4.78 -11.91
CA LEU A 73 -1.91 5.06 -10.93
C LEU A 73 -0.76 5.87 -11.52
N VAL A 74 -0.41 5.65 -12.79
CA VAL A 74 0.57 6.47 -13.49
C VAL A 74 0.12 7.95 -13.53
N PHE A 75 -1.17 8.23 -13.68
CA PHE A 75 -1.70 9.61 -13.66
C PHE A 75 -1.62 10.27 -12.29
N ILE A 76 -1.68 9.50 -11.20
CA ILE A 76 -1.59 10.00 -9.81
C ILE A 76 -0.23 9.70 -9.16
N SER A 77 0.78 9.49 -10.01
CA SER A 77 2.16 9.19 -9.63
C SER A 77 2.73 10.25 -8.68
N ARG A 78 2.44 11.52 -8.94
CA ARG A 78 2.91 12.66 -8.12
C ARG A 78 2.39 12.59 -6.68
N GLU A 79 1.19 12.11 -6.46
CA GLU A 79 0.62 12.00 -5.11
C GLU A 79 1.21 10.83 -4.34
N ILE A 80 1.62 9.79 -5.05
CA ILE A 80 2.39 8.67 -4.49
C ILE A 80 3.80 9.14 -4.13
N GLU A 81 4.45 9.97 -4.95
CA GLU A 81 5.71 10.64 -4.60
C GLU A 81 5.57 11.46 -3.33
N ILE A 82 4.55 12.32 -3.25
CA ILE A 82 4.30 13.14 -2.06
C ILE A 82 4.08 12.26 -0.83
N PHE A 83 3.38 11.13 -0.99
CA PHE A 83 3.14 10.18 0.09
C PHE A 83 4.43 9.51 0.60
N ILE A 84 5.34 9.15 -0.31
CA ILE A 84 6.67 8.59 -0.01
C ILE A 84 7.56 9.65 0.65
N ALA A 85 7.68 10.84 0.07
CA ALA A 85 8.47 11.94 0.61
C ALA A 85 7.98 12.37 2.01
N ASP A 86 6.68 12.25 2.28
CA ASP A 86 6.14 12.49 3.62
C ASP A 86 6.60 11.45 4.64
N LEU A 87 6.68 10.17 4.26
CA LEU A 87 7.26 9.12 5.10
C LEU A 87 8.74 9.40 5.42
N GLU A 88 9.53 9.73 4.40
CA GLU A 88 10.94 10.07 4.55
C GLU A 88 11.12 11.25 5.51
N ARG A 89 10.31 12.29 5.30
CA ARG A 89 10.32 13.48 6.16
C ARG A 89 9.96 13.13 7.60
N MET A 90 8.95 12.29 7.84
CA MET A 90 8.59 11.86 9.20
C MET A 90 9.78 11.20 9.91
N LEU A 91 10.56 10.39 9.19
CA LEU A 91 11.71 9.68 9.77
C LEU A 91 12.85 10.59 10.22
N LEU A 92 12.92 11.83 9.72
CA LEU A 92 13.88 12.84 10.16
C LEU A 92 13.58 13.41 11.55
N PHE A 93 12.37 13.21 12.08
CA PHE A 93 11.93 13.77 13.36
C PHE A 93 11.92 12.71 14.47
N THR A 94 11.89 13.17 15.72
CA THR A 94 11.56 12.34 16.87
C THR A 94 10.07 12.03 16.85
N PHE A 95 9.71 10.76 17.07
CA PHE A 95 8.32 10.34 17.14
C PHE A 95 7.74 10.56 18.53
N TYR A 96 6.46 10.92 18.57
CA TYR A 96 5.65 11.00 19.77
C TYR A 96 4.41 10.10 19.62
N ASP A 97 4.01 9.47 20.73
CA ASP A 97 2.78 8.66 20.83
C ASP A 97 2.62 7.65 19.68
N ASP A 98 1.58 7.79 18.86
CA ASP A 98 1.19 6.86 17.80
C ASP A 98 1.72 7.23 16.40
N GLU A 99 2.60 8.24 16.30
CA GLU A 99 3.24 8.63 15.03
C GLU A 99 4.01 7.46 14.39
N TRP A 100 4.51 6.55 15.23
CA TRP A 100 5.14 5.31 14.80
C TRP A 100 4.22 4.41 13.97
N LEU A 101 2.94 4.33 14.33
CA LEU A 101 1.94 3.53 13.61
C LEU A 101 1.73 4.07 12.20
N VAL A 102 1.76 5.39 12.05
CA VAL A 102 1.58 6.07 10.77
C VAL A 102 2.74 5.78 9.81
N VAL A 103 3.98 5.74 10.31
CA VAL A 103 5.17 5.35 9.54
C VAL A 103 5.03 3.92 9.03
N CYS A 104 4.67 3.01 9.93
CA CYS A 104 4.48 1.60 9.61
C CYS A 104 3.38 1.39 8.57
N TYR A 105 2.24 2.07 8.72
CA TYR A 105 1.17 2.08 7.74
C TYR A 105 1.65 2.56 6.37
N LYS A 106 2.30 3.73 6.31
CA LYS A 106 2.82 4.30 5.06
C LYS A 106 3.77 3.36 4.34
N ARG A 107 4.73 2.79 5.08
CA ARG A 107 5.70 1.83 4.53
C ARG A 107 5.02 0.56 4.02
N SER A 108 3.98 0.10 4.71
CA SER A 108 3.16 -1.05 4.28
C SER A 108 2.43 -0.74 2.97
N CYS A 109 1.77 0.40 2.85
CA CYS A 109 1.08 0.82 1.61
C CYS A 109 2.03 0.88 0.41
N ILE A 110 3.25 1.39 0.62
CA ILE A 110 4.27 1.46 -0.45
C ILE A 110 4.66 0.03 -0.90
N GLU A 111 4.86 -0.89 0.05
CA GLU A 111 5.15 -2.29 -0.28
C GLU A 111 4.01 -2.96 -1.04
N VAL A 112 2.76 -2.74 -0.61
CA VAL A 112 1.56 -3.26 -1.28
C VAL A 112 1.51 -2.82 -2.73
N LEU A 113 1.68 -1.53 -2.97
CA LEU A 113 1.62 -1.00 -4.32
C LEU A 113 2.74 -1.59 -5.18
N LYS A 114 3.95 -1.71 -4.63
CA LYS A 114 5.08 -2.33 -5.33
C LYS A 114 4.82 -3.81 -5.65
N GLU A 115 4.24 -4.57 -4.74
CA GLU A 115 3.97 -5.99 -4.96
C GLU A 115 2.79 -6.24 -5.90
N ILE A 116 1.65 -5.56 -5.69
CA ILE A 116 0.45 -5.75 -6.53
C ILE A 116 0.74 -5.35 -7.97
N TYR A 117 1.40 -4.21 -8.17
CA TYR A 117 1.61 -3.63 -9.49
C TYR A 117 2.94 -4.05 -10.15
N LYS A 118 3.59 -5.09 -9.62
CA LYS A 118 4.77 -5.68 -10.23
C LYS A 118 4.45 -6.19 -11.64
N ASN A 119 5.35 -5.94 -12.58
CA ASN A 119 5.21 -6.23 -14.02
C ASN A 119 4.06 -5.49 -14.71
N THR A 120 3.64 -4.34 -14.20
CA THR A 120 2.66 -3.46 -14.85
C THR A 120 3.32 -2.16 -15.32
N CYS A 121 2.61 -1.35 -16.09
CA CYS A 121 3.10 -0.04 -16.51
C CYS A 121 3.37 0.93 -15.34
N PHE A 122 2.80 0.68 -14.15
CA PHE A 122 3.02 1.49 -12.97
C PHE A 122 4.33 1.15 -12.24
N GLU A 123 4.92 -0.04 -12.48
CA GLU A 123 6.19 -0.43 -11.85
C GLU A 123 7.32 0.57 -12.17
N GLU A 124 7.35 1.09 -13.41
CA GLU A 124 8.34 2.08 -13.82
C GLU A 124 8.27 3.36 -12.99
N SER A 125 7.08 3.75 -12.53
CA SER A 125 6.90 4.93 -11.68
C SER A 125 7.67 4.80 -10.36
N PHE A 126 7.79 3.60 -9.78
CA PHE A 126 8.60 3.40 -8.57
C PHE A 126 10.10 3.60 -8.82
N HIS A 127 10.61 3.31 -10.01
CA HIS A 127 12.02 3.55 -10.30
C HIS A 127 12.37 5.05 -10.34
N TYR A 128 11.42 5.91 -10.70
CA TYR A 128 11.61 7.35 -10.68
C TYR A 128 11.67 7.95 -9.28
N TYR A 129 11.10 7.29 -8.27
CA TYR A 129 11.02 7.84 -6.91
C TYR A 129 12.23 7.49 -6.03
N GLU A 130 13.33 7.02 -6.63
CA GLU A 130 14.55 6.58 -5.92
C GLU A 130 14.25 5.56 -4.79
N VAL A 131 13.27 4.68 -5.02
CA VAL A 131 12.79 3.66 -4.07
C VAL A 131 13.89 2.65 -3.69
N GLU A 132 15.07 2.73 -4.31
CA GLU A 132 16.30 2.06 -3.87
C GLU A 132 16.71 2.46 -2.44
N TYR A 133 16.26 3.61 -1.93
CA TYR A 133 16.41 4.00 -0.52
C TYR A 133 15.47 3.27 0.45
N LEU A 134 14.52 2.43 -0.02
CA LEU A 134 13.64 1.68 0.90
C LEU A 134 14.41 0.81 1.89
N GLU A 135 15.54 0.23 1.49
CA GLU A 135 16.38 -0.56 2.40
C GLU A 135 17.00 0.31 3.50
N GLU A 136 17.42 1.53 3.15
CA GLU A 136 17.92 2.50 4.13
C GLU A 136 16.79 2.99 5.06
N LEU A 137 15.60 3.23 4.50
CA LEU A 137 14.40 3.54 5.28
C LEU A 137 14.07 2.41 6.24
N ASP A 138 14.13 1.15 5.80
CA ASP A 138 13.88 -0.01 6.66
C ASP A 138 14.90 -0.09 7.80
N GLN A 139 16.17 0.30 7.57
CA GLN A 139 17.18 0.40 8.63
C GLN A 139 16.88 1.54 9.62
N ILE A 140 16.43 2.70 9.14
CA ILE A 140 16.07 3.84 10.00
C ILE A 140 14.85 3.49 10.85
N ILE A 141 13.81 2.91 10.23
CA ILE A 141 12.60 2.42 10.90
C ILE A 141 13.06 1.38 11.94
N LYS A 142 13.88 0.40 11.58
CA LYS A 142 14.35 -0.62 12.54
C LYS A 142 15.09 -0.02 13.74
N SER A 143 16.01 0.90 13.48
CA SER A 143 16.80 1.57 14.54
C SER A 143 15.91 2.35 15.51
N LYS A 144 14.82 2.94 15.02
CA LYS A 144 13.82 3.62 15.87
C LYS A 144 12.94 2.64 16.64
N ASN A 145 12.53 1.53 16.03
CA ASN A 145 11.76 0.49 16.72
C ASN A 145 12.50 -0.13 17.92
N GLU A 146 13.82 -0.30 17.79
CA GLU A 146 14.67 -0.80 18.89
C GLU A 146 14.69 0.15 20.10
N ILE A 147 14.43 1.44 19.89
CA ILE A 147 14.32 2.46 20.96
C ILE A 147 12.93 2.42 21.59
N GLU A 148 11.88 2.34 20.77
CA GLU A 148 10.48 2.27 21.22
C GLU A 148 10.10 0.92 21.87
N CYS A 149 10.98 -0.10 21.75
CA CYS A 149 10.87 -1.41 22.40
C CYS A 149 9.63 -2.24 22.03
N TYR A 150 9.08 -2.08 20.83
CA TYR A 150 7.96 -2.91 20.38
C TYR A 150 8.44 -4.05 19.46
N ILE A 151 8.33 -5.29 19.95
CA ILE A 151 8.57 -6.50 19.16
C ILE A 151 7.23 -7.20 18.99
N PRO A 152 6.64 -7.19 17.78
CA PRO A 152 5.39 -7.87 17.54
C PRO A 152 5.56 -9.38 17.57
N THR A 153 4.50 -10.07 17.95
CA THR A 153 4.43 -11.54 17.97
C THR A 153 3.93 -12.05 16.61
N GLN A 154 4.33 -13.27 16.23
CA GLN A 154 4.09 -13.81 14.88
C GLN A 154 2.60 -13.99 14.54
N ASP A 155 1.74 -14.10 15.55
CA ASP A 155 0.28 -14.13 15.46
C ASP A 155 -0.35 -12.76 15.11
N GLN A 156 0.43 -11.68 15.15
CA GLN A 156 -0.01 -10.34 14.74
C GLN A 156 0.28 -10.03 13.25
N ILE A 157 0.94 -10.95 12.52
CA ILE A 157 1.18 -10.83 11.07
C ILE A 157 -0.04 -11.37 10.32
N PRO A 158 -0.63 -10.61 9.38
CA PRO A 158 -1.67 -11.16 8.51
C PRO A 158 -1.17 -12.37 7.72
N VAL A 159 -2.04 -13.35 7.51
CA VAL A 159 -1.69 -14.59 6.80
C VAL A 159 -1.19 -14.26 5.38
N GLY A 160 -0.05 -14.84 5.01
CA GLY A 160 0.57 -14.66 3.70
C GLY A 160 1.56 -13.50 3.59
N ILE A 161 1.72 -12.69 4.66
CA ILE A 161 2.74 -11.64 4.71
C ILE A 161 4.04 -12.22 5.30
N PRO A 162 5.20 -12.03 4.63
CA PRO A 162 6.47 -12.49 5.17
C PRO A 162 6.83 -11.80 6.50
N PRO A 163 7.45 -12.51 7.46
CA PRO A 163 7.94 -11.90 8.70
C PRO A 163 9.01 -10.80 8.51
N SER A 164 9.65 -10.78 7.34
CA SER A 164 10.59 -9.72 6.95
C SER A 164 9.92 -8.36 6.73
N HIS A 165 8.60 -8.32 6.50
CA HIS A 165 7.83 -7.10 6.33
C HIS A 165 7.30 -6.62 7.68
N TRP A 166 8.23 -6.43 8.61
CA TRP A 166 7.95 -6.29 10.03
C TRP A 166 7.30 -4.94 10.41
N TRP A 167 7.01 -4.06 9.47
CA TRP A 167 6.22 -2.84 9.68
C TRP A 167 4.70 -3.07 9.50
N TRP A 168 4.27 -4.25 9.07
CA TRP A 168 2.86 -4.54 8.79
C TRP A 168 1.95 -4.66 10.02
N TYR A 169 2.53 -4.83 11.21
CA TYR A 169 1.80 -5.22 12.42
C TYR A 169 0.88 -4.14 13.00
N PHE A 170 0.91 -2.92 12.48
CA PHE A 170 0.21 -1.77 13.07
C PHE A 170 -1.05 -1.34 12.30
N ASN A 171 -1.50 -2.15 11.34
CA ASN A 171 -2.61 -1.80 10.44
C ASN A 171 -3.98 -2.36 10.86
N TYR A 172 -4.10 -2.98 12.05
CA TYR A 172 -5.33 -3.63 12.54
C TYR A 172 -5.60 -3.36 14.02
#